data_AF-A0A0R2HEJ4-F1
#
_entry.id   AF-A0A0R2HEJ4-F1
#
_cell.length_a   1.000
_cell.length_b   1.000
_cell.length_c   1.000
_cell.angle_alpha   90.00
_cell.angle_beta   90.00
_cell.angle_gamma   90.00
#
_symmetry.space_group_name_H-M   'P 1'
#
loop_
_entity.id
_entity.type
_entity.pdbx_description
1 polymer ?
#
loop_
_entity_poly.entity_id
_entity_poly.type
_entity_poly.pdbx_seq_one_letter_code
_entity_poly.pdbx_strand_id
1 'polypeptide(L)'
;MKNKKLNTKAMIMISMLGAIAALLMFFELSVPFILPFIKLDISELPVMLSGFLFGPLLGALSTVIKIAIKLIIKPTSTMYVGELSNLILSIVYQGVAAAIYRHFKTKKGAMLGLAVSTLTTSVLSIVSNVLFIFPFYVNVMKLPMAAIVGMAHKAAPWVNDATTMFLTTIFPFNILKFGIVSILTLLIYKPLSRVIKKNMQ
;
A
#
# COMPACT_ATOMS: atom_id res chain seq x y z
N MET A 1 14.54 18.71 21.95
CA MET A 1 13.61 18.32 20.87
C MET A 1 12.51 19.38 20.77
N LYS A 2 12.51 20.24 19.74
CA LYS A 2 11.47 21.27 19.59
C LYS A 2 10.15 20.59 19.21
N ASN A 3 9.14 20.68 20.08
CA ASN A 3 7.74 20.32 19.79
C ASN A 3 7.25 21.13 18.57
N LYS A 4 7.44 20.57 17.37
CA LYS A 4 6.75 21.05 16.18
C LYS A 4 5.30 20.60 16.32
N LYS A 5 4.45 21.45 16.88
CA LYS A 5 2.99 21.34 16.72
C LYS A 5 2.71 21.03 15.24
N LEU A 6 1.86 20.04 14.97
CA LEU A 6 1.35 19.76 13.64
C LEU A 6 0.82 21.08 13.06
N ASN A 7 1.47 21.58 12.01
CA ASN A 7 1.02 22.80 11.34
C ASN A 7 -0.35 22.49 10.70
N THR A 8 -1.35 23.35 10.91
CA THR A 8 -2.70 23.21 10.33
C THR A 8 -2.65 22.93 8.83
N LYS A 9 -1.73 23.59 8.09
CA LYS A 9 -1.52 23.33 6.65
C LYS A 9 -1.13 21.87 6.38
N ALA A 10 -0.26 21.28 7.21
CA ALA A 10 0.15 19.88 7.07
C ALA A 10 -1.01 18.92 7.37
N MET A 11 -1.83 19.20 8.40
CA MET A 11 -3.02 18.41 8.69
C MET A 11 -3.99 18.39 7.51
N ILE A 12 -4.30 19.57 6.95
CA ILE A 12 -5.19 19.68 5.78
C ILE A 12 -4.65 18.84 4.61
N MET A 13 -3.36 18.97 4.30
CA MET A 13 -2.74 18.23 3.19
C MET A 13 -2.75 16.71 3.39
N ILE A 14 -2.48 16.23 4.61
CA ILE A 14 -2.52 14.80 4.94
C ILE A 14 -3.95 14.25 4.76
N SER A 15 -4.95 14.98 5.25
CA SER A 15 -6.36 14.62 5.10
C SER A 15 -6.80 14.61 3.63
N MET A 16 -6.42 15.64 2.86
CA MET A 16 -6.72 15.70 1.42
C MET A 16 -6.09 14.54 0.65
N LEU A 17 -4.80 14.25 0.88
CA LEU A 17 -4.11 13.13 0.22
C LEU A 17 -4.70 11.77 0.63
N GLY A 18 -5.07 11.60 1.90
CA GLY A 18 -5.77 10.40 2.37
C GLY A 18 -7.14 10.22 1.72
N ALA A 19 -7.91 11.31 1.56
CA ALA A 19 -9.21 11.28 0.88
C ALA A 19 -9.07 10.97 -0.62
N ILE A 20 -8.09 11.58 -1.31
CA ILE A 20 -7.81 11.26 -2.71
C ILE A 20 -7.38 9.79 -2.85
N ALA A 21 -6.55 9.28 -1.92
CA ALA A 21 -6.18 7.88 -1.91
C ALA A 21 -7.41 6.97 -1.75
N ALA A 22 -8.35 7.31 -0.86
CA ALA A 22 -9.58 6.54 -0.69
C ALA A 22 -10.40 6.51 -1.98
N LEU A 23 -10.52 7.64 -2.68
CA LEU A 23 -11.20 7.72 -3.97
C LEU A 23 -10.52 6.84 -5.02
N LEU A 24 -9.19 6.89 -5.11
CA LEU A 24 -8.41 6.07 -6.02
C LEU A 24 -8.53 4.57 -5.71
N MET A 25 -8.77 4.20 -4.46
CA MET A 25 -8.97 2.81 -4.05
C MET A 25 -10.27 2.21 -4.60
N PHE A 26 -11.25 3.03 -5.01
CA PHE A 26 -12.45 2.51 -5.71
C PHE A 26 -12.18 2.12 -7.16
N PHE A 27 -11.12 2.65 -7.76
CA PHE A 27 -10.67 2.28 -9.10
C PHE A 27 -9.74 1.07 -9.03
N GLU A 28 -10.27 -0.02 -8.46
CA GLU A 28 -9.54 -1.28 -8.27
C GLU A 28 -9.76 -2.24 -9.45
N LEU A 29 -8.69 -2.80 -9.96
CA LEU A 29 -8.67 -3.73 -11.08
C LEU A 29 -8.40 -5.14 -10.58
N SER A 30 -9.14 -6.10 -11.11
CA SER A 30 -8.85 -7.52 -10.92
C SER A 30 -7.76 -7.93 -11.90
N VAL A 31 -6.67 -8.48 -11.40
CA VAL A 31 -5.58 -8.97 -12.25
C VAL A 31 -5.83 -10.44 -12.57
N PRO A 32 -5.74 -10.86 -13.85
CA PRO A 32 -5.75 -12.27 -14.20
C PRO A 32 -4.72 -13.05 -13.39
N PHE A 33 -4.98 -14.33 -13.09
CA PHE A 33 -4.08 -15.20 -12.31
C PHE A 33 -3.95 -14.87 -10.80
N ILE A 34 -4.68 -13.88 -10.28
CA ILE A 34 -4.71 -13.49 -8.86
C ILE A 34 -6.08 -13.78 -8.25
N LEU A 35 -6.11 -14.06 -6.94
CA LEU A 35 -7.35 -14.27 -6.19
C LEU A 35 -8.29 -13.05 -6.31
N PRO A 36 -9.60 -13.25 -6.53
CA PRO A 36 -10.53 -12.14 -6.78
C PRO A 36 -10.61 -11.08 -5.68
N PHE A 37 -10.24 -11.40 -4.44
CA PHE A 37 -10.25 -10.47 -3.31
C PHE A 37 -8.95 -9.65 -3.17
N ILE A 38 -7.93 -9.93 -3.98
CA ILE A 38 -6.69 -9.15 -4.05
C ILE A 38 -6.75 -8.29 -5.30
N LYS A 39 -6.79 -6.96 -5.13
CA LYS A 39 -6.98 -6.00 -6.22
C LYS A 39 -5.79 -5.07 -6.42
N LEU A 40 -5.56 -4.72 -7.68
CA LEU A 40 -4.60 -3.72 -8.10
C LEU A 40 -5.26 -2.34 -8.09
N ASP A 41 -4.64 -1.37 -7.47
CA ASP A 41 -5.10 0.01 -7.44
C ASP A 41 -3.87 0.93 -7.30
N ILE A 42 -4.05 2.22 -7.59
CA ILE A 42 -2.99 3.23 -7.48
C ILE A 42 -3.17 4.13 -6.25
N SER A 43 -3.96 3.71 -5.26
CA SER A 43 -4.27 4.51 -4.06
C SER A 43 -3.05 4.78 -3.17
N GLU A 44 -1.97 4.02 -3.33
CA GLU A 44 -0.72 4.28 -2.61
C GLU A 44 0.03 5.49 -3.14
N LEU A 45 -0.33 6.01 -4.31
CA LEU A 45 0.35 7.16 -4.89
C LEU A 45 0.19 8.42 -4.02
N PRO A 46 -1.03 8.88 -3.65
CA PRO A 46 -1.17 10.02 -2.72
C PRO A 46 -0.57 9.77 -1.33
N VAL A 47 -0.65 8.53 -0.83
CA VAL A 47 -0.05 8.12 0.45
C VAL A 47 1.48 8.22 0.41
N MET A 48 2.10 7.82 -0.69
CA MET A 48 3.55 7.97 -0.87
C MET A 48 3.96 9.45 -0.93
N LEU A 49 3.15 10.29 -1.60
CA LEU A 49 3.41 11.72 -1.69
C LEU A 49 3.32 12.39 -0.30
N SER A 50 2.33 12.03 0.52
CA SER A 50 2.24 12.55 1.89
C SER A 50 3.46 12.12 2.72
N GLY A 51 3.92 10.87 2.57
CA GLY A 51 5.16 10.37 3.17
C GLY A 51 6.41 11.17 2.74
N PHE A 52 6.57 11.45 1.45
CA PHE A 52 7.72 12.21 0.93
C PHE A 52 7.72 13.68 1.36
N LEU A 53 6.54 14.28 1.54
CA LEU A 53 6.39 15.67 1.95
C LEU A 53 6.58 15.85 3.45
N PHE A 54 5.95 14.99 4.24
CA PHE A 54 5.76 15.19 5.68
C PHE A 54 6.50 14.16 6.55
N GLY A 55 7.03 13.10 5.94
CA GLY A 55 7.74 12.02 6.61
C GLY A 55 6.83 10.81 6.92
N PRO A 56 7.45 9.70 7.39
CA PRO A 56 6.78 8.41 7.49
C PRO A 56 5.59 8.40 8.45
N LEU A 57 5.67 9.08 9.60
CA LEU A 57 4.57 9.11 10.57
C LEU A 57 3.32 9.77 10.00
N LEU A 58 3.49 10.91 9.33
CA LEU A 58 2.38 11.68 8.74
C LEU A 58 1.84 10.99 7.48
N GLY A 59 2.69 10.29 6.73
CA GLY A 59 2.25 9.42 5.65
C GLY A 59 1.37 8.27 6.14
N ALA A 60 1.72 7.62 7.25
CA ALA A 60 0.92 6.56 7.84
C ALA A 60 -0.49 7.04 8.26
N LEU A 61 -0.60 8.27 8.79
CA LEU A 61 -1.91 8.88 9.08
C LEU A 61 -2.77 9.02 7.81
N SER A 62 -2.18 9.39 6.67
CA SER A 62 -2.94 9.45 5.40
C SER A 62 -3.43 8.07 4.97
N THR A 63 -2.68 6.99 5.25
CA THR A 63 -3.13 5.61 5.02
C THR A 63 -4.31 5.24 5.92
N VAL A 64 -4.28 5.64 7.19
CA VAL A 64 -5.40 5.41 8.11
C VAL A 64 -6.66 6.11 7.60
N ILE A 65 -6.54 7.37 7.18
CA ILE A 65 -7.64 8.15 6.59
C ILE A 65 -8.17 7.46 5.32
N LYS A 66 -7.27 7.01 4.43
CA LYS A 66 -7.61 6.26 3.22
C LYS A 66 -8.54 5.08 3.53
N ILE A 67 -8.12 4.21 4.45
CA ILE A 67 -8.86 3.00 4.80
C ILE A 67 -10.16 3.33 5.54
N ALA A 68 -10.15 4.30 6.45
CA ALA A 68 -11.34 4.73 7.17
C ALA A 68 -12.44 5.22 6.20
N ILE A 69 -12.09 6.09 5.25
CA ILE A 69 -13.03 6.59 4.24
C ILE A 69 -13.54 5.45 3.35
N LYS A 70 -12.65 4.54 2.91
CA LYS A 70 -13.05 3.36 2.12
C LYS A 70 -14.09 2.53 2.86
N LEU A 71 -13.90 2.28 4.16
CA LEU A 71 -14.80 1.46 4.97
C LEU A 71 -16.16 2.12 5.24
N ILE A 72 -16.22 3.45 5.30
CA ILE A 72 -17.47 4.19 5.42
C ILE A 72 -18.30 4.08 4.13
N ILE A 73 -17.65 4.15 2.97
CA ILE A 73 -18.34 4.23 1.67
C ILE A 73 -18.65 2.85 1.09
N LYS A 74 -17.71 1.88 1.19
CA LYS A 74 -17.85 0.55 0.59
C LYS A 74 -17.67 -0.54 1.65
N PRO A 75 -18.72 -1.36 1.89
CA PRO A 75 -18.61 -2.46 2.84
C PRO A 75 -17.50 -3.43 2.43
N THR A 76 -16.94 -4.10 3.43
CA THR A 76 -15.89 -5.10 3.21
C THR A 76 -16.47 -6.38 2.60
N SER A 77 -15.78 -6.93 1.60
CA SER A 77 -16.06 -8.27 1.06
C SER A 77 -15.18 -9.37 1.70
N THR A 78 -14.23 -8.99 2.56
CA THR A 78 -13.22 -9.88 3.15
C THR A 78 -13.26 -9.90 4.67
N MET A 79 -14.35 -9.44 5.28
CA MET A 79 -14.47 -9.27 6.75
C MET A 79 -13.31 -8.46 7.37
N TYR A 80 -12.95 -7.33 6.74
CA TYR A 80 -11.90 -6.37 7.14
C TYR A 80 -10.46 -6.86 6.97
N VAL A 81 -10.25 -8.12 6.56
CA VAL A 81 -8.91 -8.71 6.43
C VAL A 81 -8.12 -8.08 5.30
N GLY A 82 -8.76 -7.83 4.16
CA GLY A 82 -8.14 -7.19 3.00
C GLY A 82 -7.73 -5.75 3.30
N GLU A 83 -8.58 -5.00 4.00
CA GLU A 83 -8.32 -3.62 4.41
C GLU A 83 -7.19 -3.54 5.45
N LEU A 84 -7.14 -4.49 6.39
CA LEU A 84 -6.03 -4.60 7.34
C LEU A 84 -4.71 -4.93 6.64
N SER A 85 -4.74 -5.88 5.69
CA SER A 85 -3.56 -6.21 4.86
C SER A 85 -3.10 -4.98 4.07
N ASN A 86 -4.02 -4.27 3.41
CA ASN A 86 -3.70 -3.04 2.69
C ASN A 86 -3.09 -2.00 3.62
N LEU A 87 -3.67 -1.77 4.81
CA LEU A 87 -3.15 -0.82 5.80
C LEU A 87 -1.71 -1.12 6.19
N ILE A 88 -1.41 -2.37 6.56
CA ILE A 88 -0.07 -2.80 6.99
C ILE A 88 0.94 -2.59 5.86
N LEU A 89 0.64 -3.11 4.67
CA LEU A 89 1.57 -3.04 3.54
C LEU A 89 1.78 -1.59 3.06
N SER A 90 0.73 -0.77 3.09
CA SER A 90 0.81 0.65 2.73
C SER A 90 1.68 1.44 3.70
N ILE A 91 1.52 1.22 5.01
CA ILE A 91 2.33 1.88 6.05
C ILE A 91 3.80 1.53 5.88
N VAL A 92 4.11 0.24 5.65
CA VAL A 92 5.49 -0.22 5.43
C VAL A 92 6.04 0.36 4.13
N TYR A 93 5.28 0.29 3.05
CA TYR A 93 5.70 0.77 1.73
C TYR A 93 6.01 2.27 1.75
N GLN A 94 5.08 3.11 2.19
CA GLN A 94 5.37 4.54 2.28
C GLN A 94 6.44 4.82 3.34
N GLY A 95 6.43 4.08 4.46
CA GLY A 95 7.29 4.33 5.61
C GLY A 95 8.77 4.12 5.28
N VAL A 96 9.11 2.99 4.66
CA VAL A 96 10.48 2.67 4.24
C VAL A 96 10.96 3.66 3.18
N ALA A 97 10.16 3.93 2.16
CA ALA A 97 10.53 4.85 1.09
C ALA A 97 10.72 6.29 1.62
N ALA A 98 9.79 6.78 2.45
CA ALA A 98 9.86 8.11 3.04
C ALA A 98 11.02 8.25 4.02
N ALA A 99 11.35 7.21 4.80
CA ALA A 99 12.49 7.21 5.70
C ALA A 99 13.81 7.35 4.92
N ILE A 100 14.01 6.56 3.87
CA ILE A 100 15.21 6.63 3.01
C ILE A 100 15.29 7.99 2.32
N TYR A 101 14.20 8.45 1.69
CA TYR A 101 14.18 9.73 1.00
C TYR A 101 14.43 10.93 1.94
N ARG A 102 13.99 10.85 3.21
CA ARG A 102 14.23 11.91 4.19
C ARG A 102 15.71 12.12 4.49
N HIS A 103 16.52 11.06 4.43
CA HIS A 103 17.97 11.12 4.58
C HIS A 103 18.65 11.58 3.28
N PHE A 104 18.17 11.10 2.13
CA PHE A 104 18.73 11.43 0.82
C PHE A 104 17.70 12.16 -0.06
N LYS A 105 17.52 13.47 0.15
CA LYS A 105 16.51 14.28 -0.56
C LYS A 105 16.87 14.63 -2.00
N THR A 106 17.19 13.61 -2.80
CA THR A 106 17.56 13.71 -4.21
C THR A 106 16.69 12.78 -5.06
N LYS A 107 16.76 12.90 -6.39
CA LYS A 107 16.08 11.95 -7.30
C LYS A 107 16.59 10.52 -7.11
N LYS A 108 17.91 10.37 -6.94
CA LYS A 108 18.53 9.07 -6.66
C LYS A 108 18.06 8.49 -5.33
N GLY A 109 17.94 9.31 -4.29
CA GLY A 109 17.43 8.87 -2.99
C GLY A 109 15.95 8.47 -3.03
N ALA A 110 15.12 9.17 -3.82
CA ALA A 110 13.72 8.77 -4.06
C ALA A 110 13.65 7.43 -4.80
N MET A 111 14.43 7.25 -5.87
CA MET A 111 14.50 5.99 -6.61
C MET A 111 14.94 4.83 -5.73
N LEU A 112 16.00 5.03 -4.93
CA LEU A 112 16.49 4.03 -3.98
C LEU A 112 15.43 3.69 -2.93
N GLY A 113 14.80 4.70 -2.33
CA GLY A 113 13.76 4.52 -1.32
C GLY A 113 12.57 3.73 -1.85
N LEU A 114 12.13 4.03 -3.07
CA LEU A 114 11.04 3.32 -3.73
C LEU A 114 11.42 1.87 -4.06
N ALA A 115 12.60 1.64 -4.66
CA ALA A 115 13.05 0.29 -4.99
C ALA A 115 13.19 -0.60 -3.74
N VAL A 116 13.87 -0.09 -2.70
CA VAL A 116 14.04 -0.82 -1.42
C VAL A 116 12.68 -1.09 -0.78
N SER A 117 11.78 -0.10 -0.82
CA SER A 117 10.45 -0.26 -0.24
C SER A 117 9.58 -1.27 -0.98
N THR A 118 9.57 -1.25 -2.32
CA THR A 118 8.86 -2.24 -3.13
C THR A 118 9.32 -3.66 -2.80
N LEU A 119 10.64 -3.89 -2.71
CA LEU A 119 11.19 -5.19 -2.34
C LEU A 119 10.82 -5.57 -0.90
N THR A 120 11.03 -4.66 0.05
CA THR A 120 10.78 -4.88 1.48
C THR A 120 9.32 -5.20 1.75
N THR A 121 8.40 -4.42 1.19
CA THR A 121 6.96 -4.65 1.36
C THR A 121 6.51 -5.92 0.65
N SER A 122 7.09 -6.27 -0.50
CA SER A 122 6.73 -7.51 -1.19
C SER A 122 7.19 -8.74 -0.40
N VAL A 123 8.38 -8.73 0.18
CA VAL A 123 8.83 -9.80 1.09
C VAL A 123 7.96 -9.84 2.35
N LEU A 124 7.69 -8.68 2.96
CA LEU A 124 6.84 -8.60 4.14
C LEU A 124 5.41 -9.07 3.85
N SER A 125 4.92 -8.91 2.61
CA SER A 125 3.61 -9.42 2.21
C SER A 125 3.54 -10.94 2.31
N ILE A 126 4.62 -11.67 1.99
CA ILE A 126 4.64 -13.13 2.18
C ILE A 126 4.57 -13.44 3.67
N VAL A 127 5.43 -12.78 4.47
CA VAL A 127 5.52 -13.00 5.92
C VAL A 127 4.19 -12.71 6.60
N SER A 128 3.56 -11.57 6.29
CA SER A 128 2.26 -11.20 6.85
C SER A 128 1.15 -12.15 6.42
N ASN A 129 1.18 -12.62 5.16
CA ASN A 129 0.18 -13.56 4.66
C ASN A 129 0.28 -14.95 5.30
N VAL A 130 1.49 -15.47 5.47
CA VAL A 130 1.73 -16.77 6.12
C VAL A 130 1.36 -16.72 7.60
N LEU A 131 1.81 -15.70 8.32
CA LEU A 131 1.71 -15.68 9.78
C LEU A 131 0.35 -15.18 10.29
N PHE A 132 -0.31 -14.29 9.55
CA PHE A 132 -1.43 -13.54 10.11
C PHE A 132 -2.61 -13.40 9.14
N ILE A 133 -2.42 -12.83 7.95
CA ILE A 133 -3.55 -12.42 7.09
C ILE A 133 -4.36 -13.62 6.59
N PHE A 134 -3.74 -14.65 5.99
CA PHE A 134 -4.50 -15.81 5.51
C PHE A 134 -5.02 -16.70 6.64
N PRO A 135 -4.26 -17.00 7.73
CA PRO A 135 -4.81 -17.70 8.89
C PRO A 135 -6.04 -17.00 9.48
N PHE A 136 -5.99 -15.66 9.59
CA PHE A 136 -7.11 -14.86 10.07
C PHE A 136 -8.29 -14.89 9.09
N TYR A 137 -8.03 -14.78 7.78
CA TYR A 137 -9.05 -14.91 6.74
C TYR A 137 -9.76 -16.26 6.79
N VAL A 138 -9.02 -17.37 6.90
CA VAL A 138 -9.55 -18.74 7.03
C VAL A 138 -10.45 -18.86 8.26
N ASN A 139 -10.05 -18.28 9.39
CA ASN A 139 -10.81 -18.34 10.63
C ASN A 139 -12.12 -17.55 10.54
N VAL A 140 -12.08 -16.32 10.02
CA VAL A 140 -13.23 -15.41 9.98
C VAL A 140 -14.22 -15.81 8.89
N MET A 141 -13.72 -16.22 7.72
CA MET A 141 -14.56 -16.64 6.58
C MET A 141 -15.00 -18.10 6.66
N LYS A 142 -14.48 -18.87 7.63
CA LYS A 142 -14.70 -20.33 7.76
C LYS A 142 -14.38 -21.10 6.46
N LEU A 143 -13.43 -20.58 5.67
CA LEU A 143 -13.01 -21.14 4.39
C LEU A 143 -11.64 -21.79 4.55
N PRO A 144 -11.48 -23.12 4.37
CA PRO A 144 -10.20 -23.77 4.57
C PRO A 144 -9.16 -23.32 3.54
N MET A 145 -7.88 -23.31 3.94
CA MET A 145 -6.77 -22.91 3.07
C MET A 145 -6.75 -23.71 1.75
N ALA A 146 -7.09 -25.00 1.79
CA ALA A 146 -7.18 -25.84 0.59
C ALA A 146 -8.19 -25.31 -0.45
N ALA A 147 -9.32 -24.74 0.00
CA ALA A 147 -10.29 -24.14 -0.90
C ALA A 147 -9.75 -22.86 -1.54
N ILE A 148 -9.01 -22.04 -0.77
CA ILE A 148 -8.34 -20.84 -1.27
C ILE A 148 -7.28 -21.19 -2.31
N VAL A 149 -6.45 -22.20 -2.03
CA VAL A 149 -5.47 -22.73 -2.99
C VAL A 149 -6.18 -23.27 -4.24
N GLY A 150 -7.29 -23.99 -4.09
CA GLY A 150 -8.09 -24.45 -5.23
C GLY A 150 -8.65 -23.30 -6.08
N MET A 151 -9.07 -22.20 -5.46
CA MET A 151 -9.47 -20.98 -6.18
C MET A 151 -8.29 -20.35 -6.92
N ALA A 152 -7.11 -20.29 -6.29
CA ALA A 152 -5.90 -19.78 -6.91
C ALA A 152 -5.44 -20.68 -8.07
N HIS A 153 -5.50 -22.00 -7.93
CA HIS A 153 -5.13 -22.98 -8.96
C HIS A 153 -5.98 -22.83 -10.23
N LYS A 154 -7.29 -22.58 -10.08
CA LYS A 154 -8.18 -22.30 -11.23
C LYS A 154 -7.76 -21.05 -12.00
N ALA A 155 -7.25 -20.04 -11.29
CA ALA A 155 -6.77 -18.81 -11.91
C ALA A 155 -5.34 -18.98 -12.46
N ALA A 156 -4.49 -19.75 -11.78
CA ALA A 156 -3.07 -19.92 -12.04
C ALA A 156 -2.68 -21.40 -11.84
N PRO A 157 -2.63 -22.22 -12.92
CA PRO A 157 -2.46 -23.68 -12.82
C PRO A 157 -1.16 -24.16 -12.15
N TRP A 158 -0.15 -23.30 -12.04
CA TRP A 158 1.10 -23.60 -11.33
C TRP A 158 1.00 -23.50 -9.80
N VAL A 159 -0.11 -23.02 -9.25
CA VAL A 159 -0.36 -22.93 -7.81
C VAL A 159 -0.90 -24.25 -7.29
N ASN A 160 -0.08 -25.03 -6.59
CA ASN A 160 -0.47 -26.36 -6.09
C ASN A 160 -0.69 -26.38 -4.56
N ASP A 161 -0.15 -25.40 -3.85
CA ASP A 161 -0.20 -25.28 -2.40
C ASP A 161 -0.11 -23.80 -1.98
N ALA A 162 -0.17 -23.54 -0.68
CA ALA A 162 -0.07 -22.17 -0.15
C ALA A 162 1.30 -21.54 -0.43
N THR A 163 2.38 -22.33 -0.43
CA THR A 163 3.75 -21.85 -0.64
C THR A 163 3.94 -21.33 -2.06
N THR A 164 3.56 -22.15 -3.05
CA THR A 164 3.54 -21.78 -4.46
C THR A 164 2.62 -20.60 -4.69
N MET A 165 1.42 -20.57 -4.09
CA MET A 165 0.54 -19.39 -4.14
C MET A 165 1.26 -18.12 -3.70
N PHE A 166 1.90 -18.13 -2.53
CA PHE A 166 2.56 -16.95 -2.00
C PHE A 166 3.77 -16.50 -2.83
N LEU A 167 4.59 -17.45 -3.29
CA LEU A 167 5.82 -17.15 -4.04
C LEU A 167 5.56 -16.77 -5.51
N THR A 168 4.61 -17.43 -6.17
CA THR A 168 4.41 -17.28 -7.62
C THR A 168 3.24 -16.36 -7.97
N THR A 169 2.37 -16.01 -7.02
CA THR A 169 1.25 -15.08 -7.27
C THR A 169 1.34 -13.84 -6.39
N ILE A 170 1.35 -13.99 -5.06
CA ILE A 170 1.28 -12.84 -4.14
C ILE A 170 2.55 -11.99 -4.21
N PHE A 171 3.73 -12.61 -4.17
CA PHE A 171 4.99 -11.88 -4.24
C PHE A 171 5.15 -11.07 -5.53
N PRO A 172 5.05 -11.66 -6.74
CA PRO A 172 5.17 -10.91 -7.98
C PRO A 172 4.04 -9.88 -8.14
N PHE A 173 2.82 -10.16 -7.66
CA PHE A 173 1.74 -9.18 -7.65
C PHE A 173 2.09 -7.93 -6.83
N ASN A 174 2.65 -8.09 -5.64
CA ASN A 174 3.05 -6.95 -4.81
C ASN A 174 4.21 -6.16 -5.43
N ILE A 175 5.19 -6.84 -6.04
CA ILE A 175 6.26 -6.19 -6.81
C ILE A 175 5.67 -5.34 -7.93
N LEU A 176 4.72 -5.88 -8.69
CA LEU A 176 4.03 -5.18 -9.77
C LEU A 176 3.22 -3.99 -9.24
N LYS A 177 2.39 -4.19 -8.22
CA LYS A 177 1.55 -3.15 -7.62
C LYS A 177 2.38 -1.98 -7.11
N PHE A 178 3.34 -2.24 -6.23
CA PHE A 178 4.19 -1.20 -5.66
C PHE A 178 5.19 -0.65 -6.68
N GLY A 179 5.60 -1.44 -7.68
CA GLY A 179 6.42 -0.99 -8.80
C GLY A 179 5.70 0.04 -9.67
N ILE A 180 4.44 -0.20 -10.05
CA ILE A 180 3.62 0.77 -10.79
C ILE A 180 3.49 2.07 -9.99
N VAL A 181 3.16 1.98 -8.69
CA VAL A 181 3.06 3.16 -7.83
C VAL A 181 4.41 3.89 -7.72
N SER A 182 5.52 3.16 -7.63
CA SER A 182 6.87 3.74 -7.60
C SER A 182 7.16 4.55 -8.86
N ILE A 183 6.86 3.99 -10.04
CA ILE A 183 7.05 4.66 -11.33
C ILE A 183 6.21 5.94 -11.38
N LEU A 184 4.91 5.85 -11.05
CA LEU A 184 4.02 7.01 -11.02
C LEU A 184 4.51 8.08 -10.04
N THR A 185 4.98 7.67 -8.85
CA THR A 185 5.53 8.57 -7.85
C THR A 185 6.73 9.34 -8.41
N LEU A 186 7.68 8.66 -9.06
CA LEU A 186 8.88 9.29 -9.62
C LEU A 186 8.57 10.35 -10.68
N LEU A 187 7.49 10.16 -11.44
CA LEU A 187 7.04 11.11 -12.47
C LEU A 187 6.48 12.39 -11.84
N ILE A 188 5.71 12.28 -10.75
CA ILE A 188 4.90 13.41 -10.25
C ILE A 188 5.45 14.08 -8.98
N TYR A 189 6.31 13.41 -8.19
CA TYR A 189 6.66 13.91 -6.85
C TYR A 189 7.43 15.24 -6.87
N LYS A 190 8.27 15.50 -7.89
CA LYS A 190 9.05 16.74 -7.98
C LYS A 190 8.20 17.97 -8.30
N PRO A 191 7.37 17.96 -9.35
CA PRO A 191 6.43 19.07 -9.60
C PRO A 191 5.56 19.35 -8.38
N LEU A 192 4.98 18.29 -7.80
CA LEU A 192 4.06 18.44 -6.68
C LEU A 192 4.77 18.95 -5.41
N SER A 193 5.98 18.47 -5.12
CA SER A 193 6.76 18.98 -3.98
C SER A 193 7.12 20.45 -4.13
N ARG A 194 7.36 20.96 -5.35
CA ARG A 194 7.64 22.38 -5.56
C ARG A 194 6.41 23.24 -5.30
N VAL A 195 5.26 22.84 -5.85
CA VAL A 195 3.97 23.54 -5.66
C VAL A 195 3.58 23.58 -4.19
N ILE A 196 3.65 22.43 -3.51
CA ILE A 196 3.23 22.33 -2.10
C ILE A 196 4.16 23.14 -1.19
N LYS A 197 5.48 23.04 -1.36
CA LYS A 197 6.42 23.80 -0.53
C LYS A 197 6.27 25.31 -0.71
N LYS A 198 6.01 25.77 -1.94
CA LYS A 198 5.75 27.19 -2.23
C LYS A 198 4.53 27.72 -1.46
N ASN A 199 3.46 26.94 -1.40
CA ASN A 199 2.20 27.35 -0.75
C ASN A 199 2.17 27.09 0.78
N MET A 200 3.14 26.32 1.29
CA MET A 200 3.29 26.02 2.71
C MET A 200 4.13 27.04 3.49
N GLN A 201 4.94 27.85 2.80
CA GLN A 201 5.53 29.07 3.36
C GLN A 201 4.42 30.10 3.66
#